data_AF-A0A662XXR8-F1
#
_entry.id   AF-A0A662XXR8-F1
#
_cell.length_a   1.000
_cell.length_b   1.000
_cell.length_c   1.000
_cell.angle_alpha   90.00
_cell.angle_beta   90.00
_cell.angle_gamma   90.00
#
_symmetry.space_group_name_H-M   'P 1'
#
loop_
_entity.id
_entity.type
_entity.pdbx_description
1 polymer ?
#
loop_
_entity_poly.entity_id
_entity_poly.type
_entity_poly.pdbx_seq_one_letter_code
_entity_poly.pdbx_strand_id
1 'polypeptide(L)'
;MGSPTPAPAALLKALRQATTAAAATSAINHAVDYIVSTPSLAATQQLTFGLQSCASLHRSVLPADCVVVRLQQAAAICAAPTGKAEFLGFILLQQLFRSLEYSMDVSSERQLLLKVYNANRDVLPGFVAALTSGDGPLAHAEQALQVVAPVLKAALISETEQAERKAMVLDTLSRVAWHADSSEAVRTAVARILVQALELVPRSDWRSATYAMLVALAVDLLASFSIRDLEYVVLAAQIARLVLETTQWLLQQDVGVLALLQSLERLAAALPEALWRSEFLTSCGYFLAAKCSSPMEQQLMLRVLTHTLTFGREATRTKAASGRSVYVETLVLPLSSILSSHGSTVSKLLKLVTEIQTTARFTPLLQLEDVAASTETAAHAQSIVRLIGQEKTCEAWLASLFPAASDSTAATADDKWLALLIVALLSDDRPSLRDAAAGCLERQASNSPKFWSAGTTKMLVTSLVFLVSQQPAEESTKSVATQRRFAEWVASCLFSLATLAATTTDTMRIVLRLIDSMNSVAKMRAMALKLLFEVWRKESRVFPRLETMLLERNADDQDVDRHVVKVATIKALCEMEPEQGVEFISSIQSFLEDELGTVVAMAMDAIAALCAADCLDFY
;
A
#
# COMPACT_ATOMS: atom_id res chain seq x y z
N MET A 1 55.81 -41.27 -2.47
CA MET A 1 55.52 -42.57 -3.09
C MET A 1 54.00 -42.70 -3.19
N GLY A 2 53.45 -42.46 -4.38
CA GLY A 2 52.01 -42.52 -4.62
C GLY A 2 51.57 -43.97 -4.78
N SER A 3 50.69 -44.44 -3.90
CA SER A 3 49.93 -45.66 -4.16
C SER A 3 49.09 -45.42 -5.42
N PRO A 4 49.01 -46.40 -6.35
CA PRO A 4 48.16 -46.25 -7.52
C PRO A 4 46.72 -46.08 -7.05
N THR A 5 46.07 -44.99 -7.46
CA THR A 5 44.64 -44.80 -7.20
C THR A 5 43.89 -45.99 -7.78
N PRO A 6 43.17 -46.78 -6.95
CA PRO A 6 42.53 -48.00 -7.41
C PRO A 6 41.52 -47.69 -8.52
N ALA A 7 41.52 -48.50 -9.58
CA ALA A 7 40.58 -48.35 -10.68
C ALA A 7 39.12 -48.45 -10.18
N PRO A 8 38.17 -47.72 -10.78
CA PRO A 8 36.76 -47.73 -10.33
C PRO A 8 36.16 -49.13 -10.32
N ALA A 9 36.58 -50.01 -11.23
CA ALA A 9 36.18 -51.42 -11.26
C ALA A 9 36.64 -52.22 -10.01
N ALA A 10 37.84 -51.91 -9.47
CA ALA A 10 38.35 -52.55 -8.26
C ALA A 10 37.59 -52.10 -7.01
N LEU A 11 37.25 -50.81 -6.94
CA LEU A 11 36.43 -50.25 -5.85
C LEU A 11 35.00 -50.80 -5.88
N LEU A 12 34.39 -50.93 -7.06
CA LEU A 12 33.07 -51.59 -7.21
C LEU A 12 33.10 -53.04 -6.77
N LYS A 13 34.17 -53.77 -7.11
CA LYS A 13 34.35 -55.16 -6.67
C LYS A 13 34.49 -55.23 -5.14
N ALA A 14 35.25 -54.32 -4.54
CA ALA A 14 35.39 -54.22 -3.08
C ALA A 14 34.05 -53.93 -2.38
N LEU A 15 33.23 -53.02 -2.92
CA LEU A 15 31.89 -52.72 -2.40
C LEU A 15 30.93 -53.92 -2.48
N ARG A 16 31.05 -54.76 -3.51
CA ARG A 16 30.21 -55.97 -3.67
C ARG A 16 30.69 -57.16 -2.83
N GLN A 17 31.97 -57.21 -2.50
CA GLN A 17 32.60 -58.35 -1.80
C GLN A 17 32.82 -58.11 -0.31
N ALA A 18 32.45 -56.94 0.21
CA ALA A 18 32.50 -56.68 1.64
C ALA A 18 31.54 -57.61 2.39
N THR A 19 32.05 -58.39 3.34
CA THR A 19 31.24 -59.34 4.14
C THR A 19 31.09 -58.91 5.60
N THR A 20 31.87 -57.93 6.05
CA THR A 20 31.86 -57.41 7.43
C THR A 20 31.60 -55.90 7.46
N ALA A 21 31.07 -55.39 8.57
CA ALA A 21 30.78 -53.96 8.77
C ALA A 21 32.01 -53.07 8.53
N ALA A 22 33.17 -53.51 9.02
CA ALA A 22 34.44 -52.81 8.90
C ALA A 22 34.95 -52.79 7.45
N ALA A 23 34.84 -53.92 6.74
CA ALA A 23 35.20 -54.00 5.32
C ALA A 23 34.28 -53.14 4.45
N ALA A 24 32.98 -53.12 4.74
CA ALA A 24 32.02 -52.28 4.03
C ALA A 24 32.29 -50.79 4.28
N THR A 25 32.54 -50.38 5.52
CA THR A 25 32.85 -48.99 5.87
C THR A 25 34.16 -48.51 5.22
N SER A 26 35.21 -49.35 5.21
CA SER A 26 36.47 -49.04 4.53
C SER A 26 36.29 -48.92 3.02
N ALA A 27 35.54 -49.83 2.39
CA ALA A 27 35.25 -49.78 0.97
C ALA A 27 34.41 -48.53 0.59
N ILE A 28 33.45 -48.14 1.44
CA ILE A 28 32.67 -46.90 1.29
C ILE A 28 33.58 -45.67 1.33
N ASN A 29 34.47 -45.57 2.32
CA ASN A 29 35.39 -44.44 2.45
C ASN A 29 36.30 -44.33 1.21
N HIS A 30 36.91 -45.44 0.76
CA HIS A 30 37.77 -45.42 -0.42
C HIS A 30 37.02 -45.07 -1.72
N ALA A 31 35.76 -45.52 -1.85
CA ALA A 31 34.92 -45.14 -2.98
C ALA A 31 34.56 -43.65 -2.96
N VAL A 32 34.29 -43.08 -1.77
CA VAL A 32 33.96 -41.66 -1.60
C VAL A 32 35.18 -40.77 -1.85
N ASP A 33 36.36 -41.15 -1.35
CA ASP A 33 37.61 -40.43 -1.63
C ASP A 33 37.92 -40.42 -3.14
N TYR A 34 37.64 -41.54 -3.82
CA TYR A 34 37.75 -41.62 -5.27
C TYR A 34 36.71 -40.74 -5.98
N ILE A 35 35.46 -40.77 -5.52
CA ILE A 35 34.40 -39.88 -6.02
C ILE A 35 34.84 -38.43 -5.87
N VAL A 36 35.42 -38.02 -4.75
CA VAL A 36 35.88 -36.64 -4.54
C VAL A 36 36.99 -36.26 -5.52
N SER A 37 37.98 -37.13 -5.71
CA SER A 37 39.16 -36.85 -6.52
C SER A 37 38.97 -36.99 -8.04
N THR A 38 37.99 -37.77 -8.50
CA THR A 38 37.79 -38.02 -9.95
C THR A 38 37.02 -36.89 -10.65
N PRO A 39 37.45 -36.44 -11.85
CA PRO A 39 36.64 -35.53 -12.67
C PRO A 39 35.55 -36.27 -13.48
N SER A 40 35.54 -37.61 -13.48
CA SER A 40 34.63 -38.40 -14.32
C SER A 40 33.23 -38.54 -13.70
N LEU A 41 32.22 -38.00 -14.40
CA LEU A 41 30.81 -38.21 -14.05
C LEU A 41 30.43 -39.70 -14.13
N ALA A 42 30.85 -40.42 -15.17
CA ALA A 42 30.51 -41.82 -15.35
C ALA A 42 31.06 -42.71 -14.23
N ALA A 43 32.31 -42.48 -13.80
CA ALA A 43 32.89 -43.20 -12.67
C ALA A 43 32.17 -42.87 -11.35
N THR A 44 31.77 -41.61 -11.18
CA THR A 44 30.98 -41.17 -10.02
C THR A 44 29.64 -41.90 -9.98
N GLN A 45 28.90 -41.92 -11.09
CA GLN A 45 27.60 -42.61 -11.19
C GLN A 45 27.72 -44.09 -10.84
N GLN A 46 28.69 -44.80 -11.44
CA GLN A 46 28.88 -46.23 -11.18
C GLN A 46 29.18 -46.52 -9.71
N LEU A 47 30.10 -45.76 -9.10
CA LEU A 47 30.48 -45.94 -7.70
C LEU A 47 29.32 -45.60 -6.75
N THR A 48 28.55 -44.55 -7.04
CA THR A 48 27.38 -44.17 -6.23
C THR A 48 26.30 -45.25 -6.25
N PHE A 49 26.02 -45.88 -7.40
CA PHE A 49 25.12 -47.05 -7.44
C PHE A 49 25.70 -48.26 -6.68
N GLY A 50 27.02 -48.46 -6.75
CA GLY A 50 27.71 -49.46 -5.95
C GLY A 50 27.57 -49.23 -4.44
N LEU A 51 27.66 -47.98 -3.99
CA LEU A 51 27.45 -47.57 -2.58
C LEU A 51 26.02 -47.86 -2.12
N GLN A 52 25.01 -47.49 -2.91
CA GLN A 52 23.61 -47.77 -2.61
C GLN A 52 23.32 -49.28 -2.53
N SER A 53 23.88 -50.05 -3.46
CA SER A 53 23.74 -51.51 -3.50
C SER A 53 24.36 -52.15 -2.24
N CYS A 54 25.57 -51.71 -1.86
CA CYS A 54 26.27 -52.17 -0.65
C CYS A 54 25.46 -51.84 0.63
N ALA A 55 24.90 -50.63 0.72
CA ALA A 55 24.03 -50.25 1.84
C ALA A 55 22.79 -51.12 1.96
N SER A 56 22.16 -51.46 0.83
CA SER A 56 20.97 -52.32 0.81
C SER A 56 21.27 -53.76 1.25
N LEU A 57 22.44 -54.30 0.89
CA LEU A 57 22.86 -55.67 1.23
C LEU A 57 23.26 -55.82 2.71
N HIS A 58 23.71 -54.74 3.36
CA HIS A 58 24.20 -54.76 4.75
C HIS A 58 23.34 -53.94 5.72
N ARG A 59 22.04 -53.78 5.42
CA ARG A 59 21.08 -52.96 6.19
C ARG A 59 20.99 -53.32 7.69
N SER A 60 21.35 -54.55 8.06
CA SER A 60 21.35 -55.03 9.46
C SER A 60 22.66 -54.76 10.23
N VAL A 61 23.73 -54.36 9.53
CA VAL A 61 25.10 -54.28 10.09
C VAL A 61 25.68 -52.87 9.99
N LEU A 62 25.31 -52.11 8.97
CA LEU A 62 25.74 -50.71 8.81
C LEU A 62 24.75 -49.75 9.48
N PRO A 63 25.23 -48.66 10.11
CA PRO A 63 24.36 -47.55 10.52
C PRO A 63 23.59 -47.01 9.30
N ALA A 64 22.30 -46.72 9.48
CA ALA A 64 21.43 -46.22 8.42
C ALA A 64 22.00 -44.97 7.72
N ASP A 65 22.71 -44.12 8.47
CA ASP A 65 23.23 -42.82 7.99
C ASP A 65 24.63 -42.91 7.37
N CYS A 66 25.29 -44.07 7.39
CA CYS A 66 26.70 -44.20 7.00
C CYS A 66 26.95 -43.74 5.55
N VAL A 67 26.06 -44.09 4.63
CA VAL A 67 26.17 -43.68 3.21
C VAL A 67 25.70 -42.24 3.00
N VAL A 68 24.67 -41.79 3.73
CA VAL A 68 24.15 -40.42 3.64
C VAL A 68 25.21 -39.40 4.06
N VAL A 69 25.88 -39.62 5.20
CA VAL A 69 26.95 -38.73 5.70
C VAL A 69 28.12 -38.66 4.73
N ARG A 70 28.45 -39.76 4.05
CA ARG A 70 29.56 -39.81 3.09
C ARG A 70 29.22 -39.18 1.74
N LEU A 71 27.98 -39.38 1.27
CA LEU A 71 27.46 -38.67 0.09
C LEU A 71 27.33 -37.17 0.34
N GLN A 72 26.95 -36.77 1.56
CA GLN A 72 26.93 -35.36 1.97
C GLN A 72 28.33 -34.73 1.84
N GLN A 73 29.38 -35.40 2.34
CA GLN A 73 30.76 -34.93 2.22
C GLN A 73 31.18 -34.82 0.75
N ALA A 74 30.87 -35.82 -0.08
CA ALA A 74 31.16 -35.77 -1.51
C ALA A 74 30.44 -34.61 -2.22
N ALA A 75 29.14 -34.43 -1.97
CA ALA A 75 28.33 -33.37 -2.58
C ALA A 75 28.81 -31.97 -2.17
N ALA A 76 29.23 -31.79 -0.92
CA ALA A 76 29.74 -30.50 -0.41
C ALA A 76 31.09 -30.09 -1.02
N ILE A 77 31.92 -31.05 -1.46
CA ILE A 77 33.29 -30.79 -1.96
C ILE A 77 33.35 -30.77 -3.49
N CYS A 78 32.54 -31.59 -4.18
CA CYS A 78 32.65 -31.78 -5.63
C CYS A 78 31.97 -30.67 -6.43
N ALA A 79 32.64 -29.53 -6.63
CA ALA A 79 32.10 -28.43 -7.45
C ALA A 79 32.29 -28.64 -8.97
N ALA A 80 33.34 -29.35 -9.40
CA ALA A 80 33.64 -29.55 -10.82
C ALA A 80 33.80 -31.04 -11.19
N PRO A 81 33.28 -31.49 -12.36
CA PRO A 81 32.41 -30.75 -13.29
C PRO A 81 30.99 -30.53 -12.73
N THR A 82 30.27 -29.50 -13.22
CA THR A 82 28.93 -29.13 -12.73
C THR A 82 27.93 -30.30 -12.75
N GLY A 83 27.93 -31.10 -13.81
CA GLY A 83 27.06 -32.29 -13.91
C GLY A 83 27.34 -33.36 -12.84
N LYS A 84 28.53 -33.37 -12.23
CA LYS A 84 28.85 -34.24 -11.10
C LYS A 84 28.24 -33.71 -9.80
N ALA A 85 28.29 -32.40 -9.56
CA ALA A 85 27.64 -31.75 -8.43
C ALA A 85 26.11 -31.96 -8.50
N GLU A 86 25.53 -31.77 -9.69
CA GLU A 86 24.12 -32.02 -9.97
C GLU A 86 23.73 -33.48 -9.67
N PHE A 87 24.48 -34.45 -10.22
CA PHE A 87 24.20 -35.87 -9.97
C PHE A 87 24.30 -36.24 -8.47
N LEU A 88 25.32 -35.74 -7.77
CA LEU A 88 25.49 -36.01 -6.35
C LEU A 88 24.38 -35.36 -5.51
N GLY A 89 23.94 -34.15 -5.88
CA GLY A 89 22.78 -33.49 -5.26
C GLY A 89 21.50 -34.30 -5.45
N PHE A 90 21.23 -34.75 -6.68
CA PHE A 90 20.07 -35.58 -7.02
C PHE A 90 20.02 -36.85 -6.18
N ILE A 91 21.14 -37.59 -6.12
CA ILE A 91 21.21 -38.84 -5.36
C ILE A 91 21.10 -38.60 -3.86
N LEU A 92 21.76 -37.59 -3.32
CA LEU A 92 21.69 -37.26 -1.89
C LEU A 92 20.24 -37.02 -1.47
N LEU A 93 19.51 -36.21 -2.26
CA LEU A 93 18.14 -35.89 -1.94
C LEU A 93 17.19 -37.09 -2.06
N GLN A 94 17.35 -37.93 -3.10
CA GLN A 94 16.57 -39.17 -3.21
C GLN A 94 16.82 -40.13 -2.03
N GLN A 95 18.05 -40.22 -1.54
CA GLN A 95 18.36 -41.07 -0.38
C GLN A 95 17.74 -40.54 0.90
N LEU A 96 17.72 -39.22 1.10
CA LEU A 96 17.02 -38.59 2.23
C LEU A 96 15.51 -38.83 2.19
N PHE A 97 14.89 -38.73 1.01
CA PHE A 97 13.46 -39.04 0.90
C PHE A 97 13.14 -40.51 1.17
N ARG A 98 14.03 -41.43 0.79
CA ARG A 98 13.91 -42.85 1.16
C ARG A 98 14.13 -43.09 2.66
N SER A 99 14.92 -42.26 3.35
CA SER A 99 15.08 -42.38 4.82
C SER A 99 13.90 -41.79 5.57
N LEU A 100 13.25 -40.76 5.05
CA LEU A 100 12.03 -40.16 5.62
C LEU A 100 10.85 -41.12 5.71
N GLU A 101 10.77 -42.11 4.80
CA GLU A 101 9.76 -43.18 4.89
C GLU A 101 9.90 -44.00 6.19
N TYR A 102 11.07 -43.97 6.84
CA TYR A 102 11.40 -44.77 8.02
C TYR A 102 11.77 -43.93 9.26
N SER A 103 12.06 -42.63 9.12
CA SER A 103 12.55 -41.74 10.19
C SER A 103 11.78 -40.40 10.22
N MET A 104 11.45 -39.92 11.42
CA MET A 104 10.67 -38.68 11.62
C MET A 104 11.52 -37.42 11.85
N ASP A 105 12.86 -37.48 11.77
CA ASP A 105 13.73 -36.33 12.07
C ASP A 105 13.95 -35.38 10.88
N VAL A 106 12.92 -34.60 10.56
CA VAL A 106 12.93 -33.56 9.52
C VAL A 106 13.96 -32.44 9.83
N SER A 107 14.35 -32.26 11.09
CA SER A 107 15.16 -31.12 11.51
C SER A 107 16.64 -31.27 11.16
N SER A 108 17.19 -32.47 11.32
CA SER A 108 18.59 -32.77 10.99
C SER A 108 18.81 -32.80 9.47
N GLU A 109 17.86 -33.34 8.71
CA GLU A 109 17.91 -33.38 7.25
C GLU A 109 17.88 -31.98 6.61
N ARG A 110 17.06 -31.07 7.14
CA ARG A 110 17.05 -29.65 6.75
C ARG A 110 18.43 -29.00 6.90
N GLN A 111 19.07 -29.19 8.05
CA GLN A 111 20.39 -28.62 8.31
C GLN A 111 21.47 -29.24 7.43
N LEU A 112 21.35 -30.53 7.14
CA LEU A 112 22.27 -31.25 6.27
C LEU A 112 22.24 -30.66 4.85
N LEU A 113 21.07 -30.55 4.25
CA LEU A 113 20.92 -30.02 2.88
C LEU A 113 21.38 -28.57 2.78
N LEU A 114 21.05 -27.74 3.77
CA LEU A 114 21.48 -26.34 3.80
C LEU A 114 23.01 -26.21 3.89
N LYS A 115 23.67 -27.06 4.68
CA LYS A 115 25.15 -27.11 4.76
C LYS A 115 25.78 -27.49 3.43
N VAL A 116 25.22 -28.48 2.73
CA VAL A 116 25.72 -28.93 1.42
C VAL A 116 25.57 -27.82 0.39
N TYR A 117 24.38 -27.19 0.31
CA TYR A 117 24.12 -26.09 -0.61
C TYR A 117 25.06 -24.88 -0.38
N ASN A 118 25.28 -24.52 0.89
CA ASN A 118 26.19 -23.41 1.23
C ASN A 118 27.65 -23.70 0.88
N ALA A 119 28.07 -24.97 0.92
CA ALA A 119 29.41 -25.40 0.54
C ALA A 119 29.58 -25.51 -0.99
N ASN A 120 28.55 -25.98 -1.69
CA ASN A 120 28.55 -26.18 -3.13
C ASN A 120 27.17 -25.86 -3.72
N ARG A 121 27.05 -24.73 -4.42
CA ARG A 121 25.78 -24.28 -5.01
C ARG A 121 25.39 -25.06 -6.27
N ASP A 122 26.34 -25.73 -6.92
CA ASP A 122 26.10 -26.48 -8.16
C ASP A 122 25.31 -27.78 -7.94
N VAL A 123 25.02 -28.13 -6.69
CA VAL A 123 24.11 -29.23 -6.32
C VAL A 123 22.63 -28.86 -6.50
N LEU A 124 22.29 -27.56 -6.57
CA LEU A 124 20.92 -27.07 -6.60
C LEU A 124 20.10 -27.64 -7.77
N PRO A 125 20.60 -27.69 -9.03
CA PRO A 125 19.87 -28.34 -10.14
C PRO A 125 19.54 -29.79 -9.84
N GLY A 126 20.43 -30.50 -9.15
CA GLY A 126 20.24 -31.89 -8.72
C GLY A 126 19.11 -32.05 -7.71
N PHE A 127 19.06 -31.17 -6.69
CA PHE A 127 17.97 -31.15 -5.72
C PHE A 127 16.62 -30.86 -6.39
N VAL A 128 16.61 -29.90 -7.30
CA VAL A 128 15.42 -29.50 -8.04
C VAL A 128 14.92 -30.62 -8.97
N ALA A 129 15.82 -31.32 -9.67
CA ALA A 129 15.48 -32.48 -10.49
C ALA A 129 14.96 -33.67 -9.66
N ALA A 130 15.52 -33.90 -8.46
CA ALA A 130 15.07 -34.98 -7.58
C ALA A 130 13.64 -34.74 -7.05
N LEU A 131 13.28 -33.49 -6.75
CA LEU A 131 11.92 -33.11 -6.32
C LEU A 131 10.85 -33.40 -7.39
N THR A 132 11.20 -33.34 -8.67
CA THR A 132 10.27 -33.50 -9.81
C THR A 132 10.39 -34.84 -10.52
N SER A 133 11.26 -35.73 -10.04
CA SER A 133 11.44 -37.06 -10.63
C SER A 133 10.21 -37.96 -10.42
N GLY A 134 9.94 -38.88 -11.37
CA GLY A 134 8.79 -39.78 -11.31
C GLY A 134 8.82 -40.78 -10.14
N ASP A 135 10.02 -41.14 -9.67
CA ASP A 135 10.27 -41.89 -8.43
C ASP A 135 10.49 -40.96 -7.21
N GLY A 136 10.22 -39.66 -7.38
CA GLY A 136 10.40 -38.62 -6.37
C GLY A 136 9.36 -38.70 -5.25
N PRO A 137 9.50 -37.86 -4.21
CA PRO A 137 8.67 -37.93 -3.00
C PRO A 137 7.27 -37.34 -3.22
N LEU A 138 6.73 -37.34 -4.44
CA LEU A 138 5.43 -36.73 -4.74
C LEU A 138 4.29 -37.40 -3.94
N ALA A 139 4.46 -38.67 -3.56
CA ALA A 139 3.57 -39.36 -2.62
C ALA A 139 3.59 -38.77 -1.19
N HIS A 140 4.70 -38.14 -0.77
CA HIS A 140 4.90 -37.48 0.53
C HIS A 140 5.36 -36.01 0.35
N ALA A 141 4.78 -35.33 -0.63
CA ALA A 141 5.29 -34.03 -1.12
C ALA A 141 5.38 -32.96 -0.02
N GLU A 142 4.50 -33.00 0.98
CA GLU A 142 4.51 -32.05 2.09
C GLU A 142 5.78 -32.18 2.96
N GLN A 143 6.16 -33.41 3.34
CA GLN A 143 7.36 -33.67 4.14
C GLN A 143 8.64 -33.35 3.34
N ALA A 144 8.64 -33.69 2.05
CA ALA A 144 9.76 -33.36 1.17
C ALA A 144 9.95 -31.85 1.03
N LEU A 145 8.87 -31.09 0.82
CA LEU A 145 8.92 -29.63 0.80
C LEU A 145 9.41 -29.06 2.12
N GLN A 146 8.98 -29.63 3.24
CA GLN A 146 9.46 -29.24 4.56
C GLN A 146 10.98 -29.41 4.69
N VAL A 147 11.56 -30.49 4.16
CA VAL A 147 13.01 -30.75 4.21
C VAL A 147 13.79 -29.80 3.29
N VAL A 148 13.29 -29.54 2.08
CA VAL A 148 14.03 -28.78 1.06
C VAL A 148 13.75 -27.26 1.11
N ALA A 149 12.71 -26.83 1.81
CA ALA A 149 12.31 -25.43 1.96
C ALA A 149 13.44 -24.46 2.33
N PRO A 150 14.36 -24.76 3.28
CA PRO A 150 15.45 -23.85 3.61
C PRO A 150 16.40 -23.60 2.44
N VAL A 151 16.68 -24.63 1.63
CA VAL A 151 17.56 -24.52 0.46
C VAL A 151 16.89 -23.72 -0.65
N LEU A 152 15.61 -23.99 -0.95
CA LEU A 152 14.88 -23.24 -1.98
C LEU A 152 14.78 -21.75 -1.61
N LYS A 153 14.48 -21.45 -0.34
CA LYS A 153 14.47 -20.07 0.17
C LYS A 153 15.84 -19.43 0.03
N ALA A 154 16.92 -20.10 0.46
CA ALA A 154 18.27 -19.58 0.34
C ALA A 154 18.66 -19.29 -1.12
N ALA A 155 18.25 -20.15 -2.06
CA ALA A 155 18.48 -19.95 -3.50
C ALA A 155 17.71 -18.74 -4.06
N LEU A 156 16.45 -18.56 -3.67
CA LEU A 156 15.63 -17.44 -4.12
C LEU A 156 16.12 -16.08 -3.56
N ILE A 157 16.57 -16.06 -2.30
CA ILE A 157 16.99 -14.85 -1.58
C ILE A 157 18.41 -14.40 -1.96
N SER A 158 19.29 -15.32 -2.36
CA SER A 158 20.72 -15.01 -2.55
C SER A 158 20.99 -14.06 -3.73
N GLU A 159 21.67 -12.93 -3.48
CA GLU A 159 22.10 -11.97 -4.51
C GLU A 159 23.13 -12.55 -5.48
N THR A 160 23.85 -13.58 -5.05
CA THR A 160 24.95 -14.20 -5.81
C THR A 160 24.47 -15.36 -6.68
N GLU A 161 23.20 -15.77 -6.54
CA GLU A 161 22.63 -16.85 -7.32
C GLU A 161 22.21 -16.37 -8.71
N GLN A 162 22.52 -17.16 -9.73
CA GLN A 162 22.20 -16.83 -11.12
C GLN A 162 20.68 -16.81 -11.35
N ALA A 163 20.20 -15.86 -12.17
CA ALA A 163 18.78 -15.72 -12.49
C ALA A 163 18.17 -17.02 -13.08
N GLU A 164 18.92 -17.75 -13.90
CA GLU A 164 18.49 -19.03 -14.47
C GLU A 164 18.21 -20.10 -13.40
N ARG A 165 19.03 -20.16 -12.35
CA ARG A 165 18.84 -21.09 -11.23
C ARG A 165 17.66 -20.70 -10.37
N LYS A 166 17.46 -19.40 -10.12
CA LYS A 166 16.26 -18.90 -9.43
C LYS A 166 14.99 -19.23 -10.24
N ALA A 167 15.00 -19.02 -11.55
CA ALA A 167 13.89 -19.38 -12.44
C ALA A 167 13.60 -20.89 -12.44
N MET A 168 14.64 -21.73 -12.42
CA MET A 168 14.51 -23.19 -12.31
C MET A 168 13.83 -23.62 -11.00
N VAL A 169 14.18 -22.98 -9.87
CA VAL A 169 13.52 -23.21 -8.58
C VAL A 169 12.04 -22.82 -8.65
N LEU A 170 11.71 -21.68 -9.25
CA LEU A 170 10.32 -21.23 -9.42
C LEU A 170 9.50 -22.17 -10.30
N ASP A 171 10.04 -22.59 -11.44
CA ASP A 171 9.39 -23.57 -12.33
C ASP A 171 9.11 -24.88 -11.60
N THR A 172 10.05 -25.34 -10.78
CA THR A 172 9.88 -26.56 -10.00
C THR A 172 8.84 -26.43 -8.90
N LEU A 173 8.84 -25.32 -8.17
CA LEU A 173 7.79 -25.03 -7.18
C LEU A 173 6.41 -24.97 -7.85
N SER A 174 6.32 -24.40 -9.06
CA SER A 174 5.10 -24.39 -9.88
C SER A 174 4.65 -25.81 -10.21
N ARG A 175 5.53 -26.66 -10.75
CA ARG A 175 5.20 -28.06 -11.09
C ARG A 175 4.77 -28.89 -9.87
N VAL A 176 5.42 -28.69 -8.73
CA VAL A 176 5.06 -29.38 -7.47
C VAL A 176 3.69 -28.90 -6.97
N ALA A 177 3.40 -27.61 -7.05
CA ALA A 177 2.11 -27.05 -6.64
C ALA A 177 0.95 -27.51 -7.53
N TRP A 178 1.19 -27.67 -8.83
CA TRP A 178 0.18 -28.01 -9.84
C TRP A 178 0.19 -29.47 -10.29
N HIS A 179 0.86 -30.35 -9.55
CA HIS A 179 0.86 -31.78 -9.85
C HIS A 179 -0.57 -32.36 -9.71
N ALA A 180 -0.93 -33.32 -10.57
CA ALA A 180 -2.31 -33.83 -10.65
C ALA A 180 -2.85 -34.39 -9.32
N ASP A 181 -1.97 -34.96 -8.50
CA ASP A 181 -2.28 -35.52 -7.17
C ASP A 181 -1.94 -34.57 -6.00
N SER A 182 -1.62 -33.30 -6.26
CA SER A 182 -1.21 -32.36 -5.21
C SER A 182 -2.34 -32.11 -4.20
N SER A 183 -2.12 -32.44 -2.93
CA SER A 183 -2.98 -32.01 -1.81
C SER A 183 -2.95 -30.48 -1.66
N GLU A 184 -4.04 -29.92 -1.15
CA GLU A 184 -4.11 -28.50 -0.76
C GLU A 184 -2.98 -28.13 0.22
N ALA A 185 -2.61 -29.03 1.12
CA ALA A 185 -1.49 -28.84 2.05
C ALA A 185 -0.14 -28.61 1.35
N VAL A 186 0.09 -29.27 0.21
CA VAL A 186 1.30 -29.10 -0.62
C VAL A 186 1.31 -27.71 -1.23
N ARG A 187 0.18 -27.26 -1.80
CA ARG A 187 0.04 -25.90 -2.34
C ARG A 187 0.25 -24.85 -1.26
N THR A 188 -0.29 -25.06 -0.06
CA THR A 188 -0.10 -24.17 1.08
C THR A 188 1.37 -24.10 1.52
N ALA A 189 2.06 -25.24 1.56
CA ALA A 189 3.49 -25.28 1.85
C ALA A 189 4.31 -24.52 0.80
N VAL A 190 4.00 -24.67 -0.49
CA VAL A 190 4.65 -23.91 -1.57
C VAL A 190 4.35 -22.41 -1.43
N ALA A 191 3.09 -22.01 -1.21
CA ALA A 191 2.73 -20.61 -1.01
C ALA A 191 3.52 -20.00 0.16
N ARG A 192 3.62 -20.70 1.29
CA ARG A 192 4.39 -20.27 2.46
C ARG A 192 5.88 -20.10 2.15
N ILE A 193 6.48 -21.01 1.37
CA ILE A 193 7.87 -20.88 0.92
C ILE A 193 8.06 -19.62 0.06
N LEU A 194 7.16 -19.39 -0.90
CA LEU A 194 7.23 -18.24 -1.81
C LEU A 194 7.06 -16.91 -1.07
N VAL A 195 6.07 -16.80 -0.17
CA VAL A 195 5.83 -15.57 0.62
C VAL A 195 7.01 -15.28 1.55
N GLN A 196 7.51 -16.29 2.27
CA GLN A 196 8.67 -16.12 3.14
C GLN A 196 9.95 -15.77 2.36
N ALA A 197 10.09 -16.29 1.14
CA ALA A 197 11.19 -15.88 0.27
C ALA A 197 11.04 -14.40 -0.11
N LEU A 198 9.85 -13.97 -0.56
CA LEU A 198 9.56 -12.58 -0.95
C LEU A 198 9.86 -11.57 0.16
N GLU A 199 9.56 -11.90 1.43
CA GLU A 199 9.86 -11.03 2.57
C GLU A 199 11.36 -10.81 2.81
N LEU A 200 12.18 -11.76 2.37
CA LEU A 200 13.63 -11.77 2.62
C LEU A 200 14.46 -11.40 1.39
N VAL A 201 13.85 -11.25 0.20
CA VAL A 201 14.58 -10.83 -1.01
C VAL A 201 15.16 -9.42 -0.80
N PRO A 202 16.46 -9.22 -1.00
CA PRO A 202 17.09 -7.92 -0.84
C PRO A 202 16.59 -6.92 -1.89
N ARG A 203 16.56 -5.64 -1.52
CA ARG A 203 16.02 -4.55 -2.37
C ARG A 203 16.75 -4.39 -3.71
N SER A 204 18.02 -4.78 -3.75
CA SER A 204 18.85 -4.85 -4.96
C SER A 204 18.20 -5.73 -6.05
N ASP A 205 17.60 -6.84 -5.65
CA ASP A 205 17.04 -7.86 -6.53
C ASP A 205 15.60 -7.59 -6.97
N TRP A 206 14.92 -6.57 -6.41
CA TRP A 206 13.53 -6.21 -6.76
C TRP A 206 13.38 -5.81 -8.24
N ARG A 207 14.46 -5.37 -8.89
CA ARG A 207 14.49 -5.01 -10.32
C ARG A 207 14.54 -6.23 -11.24
N SER A 208 14.87 -7.40 -10.69
CA SER A 208 15.04 -8.62 -11.48
C SER A 208 13.70 -9.13 -12.02
N ALA A 209 13.69 -9.58 -13.27
CA ALA A 209 12.53 -10.29 -13.84
C ALA A 209 12.13 -11.51 -12.98
N THR A 210 13.09 -12.10 -12.27
CA THR A 210 12.85 -13.24 -11.38
C THR A 210 12.02 -12.87 -10.17
N TYR A 211 12.12 -11.64 -9.68
CA TYR A 211 11.27 -11.15 -8.60
C TYR A 211 9.81 -11.04 -9.06
N ALA A 212 9.56 -10.48 -10.25
CA ALA A 212 8.22 -10.43 -10.82
C ALA A 212 7.63 -11.83 -11.07
N MET A 213 8.44 -12.79 -11.52
CA MET A 213 8.03 -14.20 -11.65
C MET A 213 7.68 -14.83 -10.30
N LEU A 214 8.47 -14.57 -9.27
CA LEU A 214 8.21 -15.05 -7.91
C LEU A 214 6.87 -14.50 -7.37
N VAL A 215 6.62 -13.21 -7.55
CA VAL A 215 5.33 -12.58 -7.18
C VAL A 215 4.18 -13.19 -7.97
N ALA A 216 4.32 -13.32 -9.29
CA ALA A 216 3.26 -13.86 -10.15
C ALA A 216 2.89 -15.29 -9.74
N LEU A 217 3.88 -16.17 -9.53
CA LEU A 217 3.65 -17.54 -9.10
C LEU A 217 2.96 -17.61 -7.73
N ALA A 218 3.38 -16.78 -6.78
CA ALA A 218 2.78 -16.74 -5.45
C ALA A 218 1.31 -16.27 -5.49
N VAL A 219 1.03 -15.25 -6.31
CA VAL A 219 -0.34 -14.75 -6.53
C VAL A 219 -1.20 -15.78 -7.25
N ASP A 220 -0.72 -16.39 -8.33
CA ASP A 220 -1.48 -17.37 -9.11
C ASP A 220 -1.81 -18.60 -8.25
N LEU A 221 -0.90 -19.01 -7.37
CA LEU A 221 -1.14 -20.08 -6.40
C LEU A 221 -2.19 -19.69 -5.36
N LEU A 222 -2.06 -18.52 -4.72
CA LEU A 222 -3.05 -18.05 -3.74
C LEU A 222 -4.44 -17.82 -4.35
N ALA A 223 -4.50 -17.35 -5.60
CA ALA A 223 -5.75 -17.14 -6.32
C ALA A 223 -6.46 -18.46 -6.70
N SER A 224 -5.76 -19.59 -6.61
CA SER A 224 -6.29 -20.91 -7.00
C SER A 224 -7.04 -21.66 -5.90
N PHE A 225 -6.87 -21.25 -4.65
CA PHE A 225 -7.50 -21.94 -3.52
C PHE A 225 -9.01 -21.72 -3.54
N SER A 226 -9.77 -22.82 -3.50
CA SER A 226 -11.24 -22.78 -3.43
C SER A 226 -11.76 -22.55 -2.01
N ILE A 227 -11.00 -22.99 -0.99
CA ILE A 227 -11.35 -22.86 0.42
C ILE A 227 -10.63 -21.64 0.98
N ARG A 228 -11.37 -20.79 1.70
CA ARG A 228 -10.85 -19.56 2.31
C ARG A 228 -10.49 -19.83 3.76
N ASP A 229 -9.26 -20.30 3.98
CA ASP A 229 -8.69 -20.41 5.31
C ASP A 229 -8.07 -19.07 5.75
N LEU A 230 -8.07 -18.81 7.06
CA LEU A 230 -7.48 -17.61 7.66
C LEU A 230 -6.00 -17.49 7.32
N GLU A 231 -5.27 -18.61 7.26
CA GLU A 231 -3.85 -18.61 6.89
C GLU A 231 -3.64 -18.04 5.48
N TYR A 232 -4.50 -18.36 4.52
CA TYR A 232 -4.37 -17.89 3.14
C TYR A 232 -4.62 -16.39 3.02
N VAL A 233 -5.59 -15.88 3.77
CA VAL A 233 -5.89 -14.44 3.83
C VAL A 233 -4.70 -13.68 4.39
N VAL A 234 -4.02 -14.21 5.41
CA VAL A 234 -2.82 -13.60 6.00
C VAL A 234 -1.67 -13.59 4.98
N LEU A 235 -1.39 -14.72 4.31
CA LEU A 235 -0.36 -14.79 3.27
C LEU A 235 -0.66 -13.84 2.10
N ALA A 236 -1.90 -13.79 1.63
CA ALA A 236 -2.32 -12.86 0.58
C ALA A 236 -2.16 -11.40 1.00
N ALA A 237 -2.49 -11.05 2.25
CA ALA A 237 -2.31 -9.70 2.76
C ALA A 237 -0.83 -9.31 2.81
N GLN A 238 0.06 -10.25 3.18
CA GLN A 238 1.51 -10.05 3.17
C GLN A 238 2.03 -9.77 1.75
N ILE A 239 1.63 -10.59 0.76
CA ILE A 239 2.03 -10.36 -0.64
C ILE A 239 1.49 -9.02 -1.14
N ALA A 240 0.21 -8.72 -0.91
CA ALA A 240 -0.39 -7.46 -1.37
C ALA A 240 0.39 -6.24 -0.85
N ARG A 241 0.78 -6.27 0.43
CA ARG A 241 1.64 -5.25 1.04
C ARG A 241 3.00 -5.17 0.36
N LEU A 242 3.72 -6.29 0.25
CA LEU A 242 5.07 -6.34 -0.36
C LEU A 242 5.05 -5.85 -1.82
N VAL A 243 4.04 -6.24 -2.59
CA VAL A 243 3.87 -5.84 -3.99
C VAL A 243 3.66 -4.33 -4.10
N LEU A 244 2.81 -3.76 -3.26
CA LEU A 244 2.58 -2.30 -3.24
C LEU A 244 3.83 -1.52 -2.83
N GLU A 245 4.53 -1.98 -1.79
CA GLU A 245 5.79 -1.38 -1.32
C GLU A 245 6.88 -1.43 -2.39
N THR A 246 7.04 -2.58 -3.05
CA THR A 246 8.03 -2.76 -4.10
C THR A 246 7.70 -1.91 -5.32
N THR A 247 6.42 -1.84 -5.70
CA THR A 247 5.94 -0.96 -6.78
C THR A 247 6.28 0.50 -6.49
N GLN A 248 6.00 0.99 -5.28
CA GLN A 248 6.32 2.36 -4.88
C GLN A 248 7.82 2.67 -4.92
N TRP A 249 8.65 1.71 -4.52
CA TRP A 249 10.10 1.87 -4.56
C TRP A 249 10.64 1.86 -6.00
N LEU A 250 10.17 0.94 -6.84
CA LEU A 250 10.60 0.82 -8.24
C LEU A 250 10.21 2.04 -9.08
N LEU A 251 9.03 2.64 -8.83
CA LEU A 251 8.64 3.89 -9.50
C LEU A 251 9.56 5.06 -9.17
N GLN A 252 10.12 5.13 -7.95
CA GLN A 252 11.12 6.16 -7.62
C GLN A 252 12.44 5.98 -8.35
N GLN A 253 12.65 4.81 -8.95
CA GLN A 253 13.85 4.43 -9.70
C GLN A 253 13.58 4.36 -11.20
N ASP A 254 12.42 4.85 -11.67
CA ASP A 254 11.97 4.81 -13.06
C ASP A 254 11.97 3.40 -13.69
N VAL A 255 11.67 2.36 -12.88
CA VAL A 255 11.55 0.96 -13.34
C VAL A 255 10.09 0.62 -13.60
N GLY A 256 9.81 -0.10 -14.69
CA GLY A 256 8.44 -0.52 -15.03
C GLY A 256 7.82 -1.49 -14.01
N VAL A 257 6.61 -1.16 -13.53
CA VAL A 257 5.91 -1.90 -12.45
C VAL A 257 4.64 -2.63 -12.89
N LEU A 258 4.34 -2.67 -14.20
CA LEU A 258 3.08 -3.19 -14.72
C LEU A 258 2.79 -4.63 -14.32
N ALA A 259 3.80 -5.51 -14.34
CA ALA A 259 3.63 -6.91 -13.95
C ALA A 259 3.21 -7.04 -12.48
N LEU A 260 3.81 -6.24 -11.59
CA LEU A 260 3.49 -6.22 -10.16
C LEU A 260 2.06 -5.73 -9.92
N LEU A 261 1.66 -4.65 -10.59
CA LEU A 261 0.28 -4.12 -10.48
C LEU A 261 -0.76 -5.10 -11.05
N GLN A 262 -0.45 -5.82 -12.12
CA GLN A 262 -1.33 -6.86 -12.66
C GLN A 262 -1.46 -8.05 -11.70
N SER A 263 -0.37 -8.48 -11.07
CA SER A 263 -0.42 -9.48 -10.00
C SER A 263 -1.26 -8.99 -8.82
N LEU A 264 -1.13 -7.71 -8.43
CA LEU A 264 -1.96 -7.14 -7.37
C LEU A 264 -3.45 -7.10 -7.74
N GLU A 265 -3.79 -6.74 -8.99
CA GLU A 265 -5.17 -6.77 -9.51
C GLU A 265 -5.76 -8.19 -9.44
N ARG A 266 -5.00 -9.21 -9.90
CA ARG A 266 -5.44 -10.61 -9.82
C ARG A 266 -5.68 -11.05 -8.39
N LEU A 267 -4.76 -10.72 -7.48
CA LEU A 267 -4.90 -11.05 -6.06
C LEU A 267 -6.14 -10.38 -5.47
N ALA A 268 -6.38 -9.10 -5.79
CA ALA A 268 -7.57 -8.37 -5.36
C ALA A 268 -8.87 -8.99 -5.87
N ALA A 269 -8.87 -9.46 -7.12
CA ALA A 269 -10.03 -10.11 -7.72
C ALA A 269 -10.35 -11.46 -7.07
N ALA A 270 -9.33 -12.24 -6.72
CA ALA A 270 -9.50 -13.57 -6.13
C ALA A 270 -9.76 -13.52 -4.61
N LEU A 271 -9.00 -12.70 -3.87
CA LEU A 271 -8.98 -12.62 -2.41
C LEU A 271 -9.12 -11.15 -1.93
N PRO A 272 -10.26 -10.48 -2.21
CA PRO A 272 -10.43 -9.07 -1.83
C PRO A 272 -10.43 -8.85 -0.31
N GLU A 273 -10.78 -9.88 0.47
CA GLU A 273 -10.79 -9.87 1.93
C GLU A 273 -9.39 -9.67 2.55
N ALA A 274 -8.34 -10.14 1.88
CA ALA A 274 -6.96 -9.96 2.32
C ALA A 274 -6.48 -8.51 2.18
N LEU A 275 -7.05 -7.78 1.21
CA LEU A 275 -6.73 -6.38 0.94
C LEU A 275 -7.61 -5.41 1.74
N TRP A 276 -8.67 -5.91 2.38
CA TRP A 276 -9.57 -5.12 3.22
C TRP A 276 -8.92 -4.80 4.58
N ARG A 277 -7.90 -3.93 4.56
CA ARG A 277 -7.13 -3.48 5.73
C ARG A 277 -6.85 -1.99 5.66
N SER A 278 -6.94 -1.29 6.79
CA SER A 278 -6.75 0.18 6.85
C SER A 278 -5.37 0.60 6.37
N GLU A 279 -4.32 -0.15 6.71
CA GLU A 279 -2.93 0.16 6.33
C GLU A 279 -2.73 0.02 4.82
N PHE A 280 -3.32 -1.03 4.24
CA PHE A 280 -3.24 -1.27 2.80
C PHE A 280 -3.99 -0.19 2.01
N LEU A 281 -5.23 0.15 2.40
CA LEU A 281 -6.01 1.21 1.74
C LEU A 281 -5.33 2.58 1.87
N THR A 282 -4.77 2.89 3.04
CA THR A 282 -4.02 4.14 3.27
C THR A 282 -2.77 4.21 2.40
N SER A 283 -2.04 3.10 2.26
CA SER A 283 -0.88 2.99 1.36
C SER A 283 -1.28 3.12 -0.12
N CYS A 284 -2.43 2.57 -0.53
CA CYS A 284 -2.99 2.73 -1.87
C CYS A 284 -3.37 4.19 -2.14
N GLY A 285 -3.96 4.85 -1.15
CA GLY A 285 -4.33 6.26 -1.24
C GLY A 285 -3.11 7.16 -1.43
N TYR A 286 -2.05 6.93 -0.66
CA TYR A 286 -0.79 7.65 -0.84
C TYR A 286 -0.12 7.33 -2.18
N PHE A 287 -0.13 6.06 -2.62
CA PHE A 287 0.38 5.67 -3.93
C PHE A 287 -0.27 6.49 -5.06
N LEU A 288 -1.60 6.61 -5.05
CA LEU A 288 -2.35 7.39 -6.03
C LEU A 288 -2.09 8.89 -5.95
N ALA A 289 -1.93 9.46 -4.75
CA ALA A 289 -1.70 10.90 -4.57
C ALA A 289 -0.25 11.34 -4.84
N ALA A 290 0.73 10.48 -4.54
CA ALA A 290 2.13 10.88 -4.44
C ALA A 290 3.06 10.23 -5.48
N LYS A 291 2.81 8.98 -5.87
CA LYS A 291 3.78 8.15 -6.61
C LYS A 291 3.30 7.76 -8.02
N CYS A 292 1.99 7.68 -8.23
CA CYS A 292 1.40 7.16 -9.46
C CYS A 292 1.04 8.26 -10.45
N SER A 293 1.89 8.47 -11.46
CA SER A 293 1.68 9.50 -12.50
C SER A 293 1.09 8.94 -13.79
N SER A 294 1.30 7.65 -14.08
CA SER A 294 0.85 7.03 -15.34
C SER A 294 -0.65 6.70 -15.30
N PRO A 295 -1.43 7.02 -16.35
CA PRO A 295 -2.86 6.72 -16.39
C PRO A 295 -3.14 5.21 -16.36
N MET A 296 -2.24 4.38 -16.91
CA MET A 296 -2.37 2.91 -16.88
C MET A 296 -2.17 2.35 -15.47
N GLU A 297 -1.17 2.84 -14.74
CA GLU A 297 -0.91 2.44 -13.36
C GLU A 297 -2.05 2.87 -12.43
N GLN A 298 -2.59 4.08 -12.64
CA GLN A 298 -3.79 4.55 -11.95
C GLN A 298 -4.98 3.63 -12.24
N GLN A 299 -5.21 3.26 -13.50
CA GLN A 299 -6.32 2.39 -13.88
C GLN A 299 -6.22 1.00 -13.21
N LEU A 300 -5.04 0.39 -13.17
CA LEU A 300 -4.82 -0.90 -12.48
C LEU A 300 -5.12 -0.78 -10.99
N MET A 301 -4.62 0.27 -10.33
CA MET A 301 -4.90 0.51 -8.91
C MET A 301 -6.39 0.79 -8.64
N LEU A 302 -7.09 1.48 -9.54
CA LEU A 302 -8.53 1.70 -9.42
C LEU A 302 -9.31 0.37 -9.52
N ARG A 303 -8.84 -0.61 -10.30
CA ARG A 303 -9.45 -1.95 -10.35
C ARG A 303 -9.20 -2.73 -9.07
N VAL A 304 -7.97 -2.67 -8.52
CA VAL A 304 -7.65 -3.22 -7.18
C VAL A 304 -8.64 -2.66 -6.15
N LEU A 305 -8.77 -1.34 -6.07
CA LEU A 305 -9.71 -0.67 -5.16
C LEU A 305 -11.17 -1.05 -5.43
N THR A 306 -11.55 -1.28 -6.69
CA THR A 306 -12.91 -1.72 -7.03
C THR A 306 -13.22 -3.07 -6.41
N HIS A 307 -12.33 -4.06 -6.55
CA HIS A 307 -12.53 -5.37 -5.92
C HIS A 307 -12.54 -5.29 -4.39
N THR A 308 -11.62 -4.53 -3.81
CA THR A 308 -11.51 -4.40 -2.35
C THR A 308 -12.70 -3.65 -1.74
N LEU A 309 -13.14 -2.52 -2.33
CA LEU A 309 -14.27 -1.74 -1.80
C LEU A 309 -15.62 -2.43 -2.03
N THR A 310 -15.80 -3.16 -3.15
CA THR A 310 -17.03 -3.94 -3.37
C THR A 310 -17.20 -5.04 -2.34
N PHE A 311 -16.12 -5.76 -2.01
CA PHE A 311 -16.10 -6.68 -0.88
C PHE A 311 -16.35 -5.97 0.44
N GLY A 312 -15.64 -4.86 0.71
CA GLY A 312 -15.75 -4.08 1.93
C GLY A 312 -17.18 -3.59 2.21
N ARG A 313 -17.91 -3.18 1.17
CA ARG A 313 -19.34 -2.81 1.26
C ARG A 313 -20.20 -3.95 1.76
N GLU A 314 -20.02 -5.15 1.22
CA GLU A 314 -20.79 -6.33 1.63
C GLU A 314 -20.41 -6.82 3.04
N ALA A 315 -19.11 -6.85 3.33
CA ALA A 315 -18.59 -7.16 4.66
C ALA A 315 -19.10 -6.17 5.72
N THR A 316 -19.23 -4.89 5.37
CA THR A 316 -19.75 -3.85 6.27
C THR A 316 -21.25 -3.99 6.48
N ARG A 317 -22.03 -4.32 5.44
CA ARG A 317 -23.48 -4.55 5.55
C ARG A 317 -23.82 -5.72 6.46
N THR A 318 -23.10 -6.83 6.31
CA THR A 318 -23.31 -8.03 7.16
C THR A 318 -22.94 -7.80 8.63
N LYS A 319 -21.99 -6.91 8.90
CA LYS A 319 -21.51 -6.57 10.26
C LYS A 319 -21.92 -5.17 10.75
N ALA A 320 -22.95 -4.57 10.15
CA ALA A 320 -23.28 -3.16 10.39
C ALA A 320 -23.51 -2.82 11.89
N ALA A 321 -24.07 -3.76 12.65
CA ALA A 321 -24.33 -3.61 14.08
C ALA A 321 -23.05 -3.51 14.95
N SER A 322 -21.92 -4.09 14.52
CA SER A 322 -20.66 -4.09 15.27
C SER A 322 -19.70 -2.95 14.89
N GLY A 323 -20.08 -2.12 13.92
CA GLY A 323 -19.15 -1.15 13.30
C GLY A 323 -18.23 -1.80 12.27
N ARG A 324 -17.43 -0.97 11.59
CA ARG A 324 -16.39 -1.40 10.65
C ARG A 324 -15.01 -1.26 11.26
N SER A 325 -14.14 -2.24 11.01
CA SER A 325 -12.74 -2.23 11.47
C SER A 325 -11.76 -1.55 10.51
N VAL A 326 -12.21 -1.20 9.30
CA VAL A 326 -11.37 -0.67 8.23
C VAL A 326 -11.70 0.78 7.95
N TYR A 327 -10.67 1.63 7.94
CA TYR A 327 -10.76 3.06 7.65
C TYR A 327 -10.61 3.30 6.14
N VAL A 328 -11.60 3.96 5.52
CA VAL A 328 -11.70 4.13 4.05
C VAL A 328 -11.59 5.58 3.60
N GLU A 329 -11.73 6.52 4.53
CA GLU A 329 -11.71 7.97 4.30
C GLU A 329 -10.40 8.44 3.66
N THR A 330 -9.29 7.70 3.88
CA THR A 330 -7.99 7.97 3.26
C THR A 330 -8.02 7.88 1.74
N LEU A 331 -9.07 7.31 1.15
CA LEU A 331 -9.23 7.26 -0.30
C LEU A 331 -9.91 8.52 -0.88
N VAL A 332 -10.49 9.41 -0.06
CA VAL A 332 -11.23 10.59 -0.55
C VAL A 332 -10.33 11.56 -1.33
N LEU A 333 -9.17 11.93 -0.77
CA LEU A 333 -8.22 12.82 -1.44
C LEU A 333 -7.72 12.27 -2.78
N PRO A 334 -7.15 11.05 -2.84
CA PRO A 334 -6.59 10.54 -4.09
C PRO A 334 -7.65 10.27 -5.14
N LEU A 335 -8.86 9.83 -4.76
CA LEU A 335 -9.92 9.59 -5.73
C LEU A 335 -10.48 10.92 -6.27
N SER A 336 -10.77 11.89 -5.42
CA SER A 336 -11.31 13.19 -5.89
C SER A 336 -10.33 13.94 -6.81
N SER A 337 -9.01 13.83 -6.59
CA SER A 337 -8.01 14.50 -7.41
C SER A 337 -7.89 13.95 -8.82
N ILE A 338 -8.11 12.64 -9.01
CA ILE A 338 -8.07 11.96 -10.31
C ILE A 338 -9.45 11.81 -10.96
N LEU A 339 -10.49 12.41 -10.38
CA LEU A 339 -11.84 12.38 -10.94
C LEU A 339 -11.89 12.95 -12.35
N SER A 340 -11.10 13.99 -12.63
CA SER A 340 -11.02 14.60 -13.96
C SER A 340 -10.42 13.67 -15.04
N SER A 341 -9.56 12.71 -14.67
CA SER A 341 -8.92 11.80 -15.61
C SER A 341 -9.67 10.47 -15.78
N HIS A 342 -10.27 9.94 -14.71
CA HIS A 342 -10.91 8.60 -14.71
C HIS A 342 -12.42 8.62 -14.42
N GLY A 343 -13.03 9.81 -14.38
CA GLY A 343 -14.47 10.10 -14.45
C GLY A 343 -15.39 9.06 -13.81
N SER A 344 -15.96 8.18 -14.64
CA SER A 344 -16.99 7.22 -14.21
C SER A 344 -16.51 6.19 -13.19
N THR A 345 -15.27 5.72 -13.31
CA THR A 345 -14.72 4.69 -12.42
C THR A 345 -14.50 5.26 -11.03
N VAL A 346 -13.90 6.45 -10.97
CA VAL A 346 -13.64 7.17 -9.73
C VAL A 346 -14.94 7.59 -9.05
N SER A 347 -15.92 8.09 -9.81
CA SER A 347 -17.24 8.44 -9.27
C SER A 347 -17.92 7.24 -8.60
N LYS A 348 -17.84 6.05 -9.21
CA LYS A 348 -18.34 4.80 -8.61
C LYS A 348 -17.59 4.46 -7.31
N LEU A 349 -16.26 4.58 -7.30
CA LEU A 349 -15.46 4.30 -6.10
C LEU A 349 -15.73 5.28 -4.97
N LEU A 350 -15.81 6.58 -5.26
CA LEU A 350 -16.20 7.61 -4.29
C LEU A 350 -17.59 7.32 -3.70
N LYS A 351 -18.55 6.91 -4.53
CA LYS A 351 -19.87 6.47 -4.07
C LYS A 351 -19.77 5.25 -3.14
N LEU A 352 -18.94 4.25 -3.47
CA LEU A 352 -18.70 3.09 -2.60
C LEU A 352 -18.10 3.50 -1.26
N VAL A 353 -17.11 4.41 -1.25
CA VAL A 353 -16.53 4.96 -0.02
C VAL A 353 -17.62 5.60 0.84
N THR A 354 -18.40 6.53 0.27
CA THR A 354 -19.50 7.18 0.99
C THR A 354 -20.54 6.19 1.52
N GLU A 355 -20.94 5.19 0.71
CA GLU A 355 -21.88 4.16 1.16
C GLU A 355 -21.34 3.36 2.36
N ILE A 356 -20.06 2.95 2.33
CA ILE A 356 -19.41 2.24 3.44
C ILE A 356 -19.39 3.11 4.70
N GLN A 357 -19.02 4.39 4.57
CA GLN A 357 -19.00 5.36 5.66
C GLN A 357 -20.37 5.50 6.33
N THR A 358 -21.43 5.63 5.52
CA THR A 358 -22.80 5.77 6.05
C THR A 358 -23.37 4.49 6.63
N THR A 359 -22.89 3.31 6.20
CA THR A 359 -23.43 2.01 6.64
C THR A 359 -22.97 1.65 8.05
N ALA A 360 -21.71 1.91 8.40
CA ALA A 360 -21.18 1.57 9.72
C ALA A 360 -20.08 2.53 10.18
N ARG A 361 -20.12 2.86 11.47
CA ARG A 361 -19.09 3.68 12.12
C ARG A 361 -17.77 2.92 12.26
N PHE A 362 -16.66 3.64 12.15
CA PHE A 362 -15.33 3.06 12.33
C PHE A 362 -15.07 2.75 13.81
N THR A 363 -14.67 1.52 14.10
CA THR A 363 -14.23 1.07 15.42
C THR A 363 -12.80 0.55 15.32
N PRO A 364 -11.80 1.24 15.92
CA PRO A 364 -10.41 0.85 15.79
C PRO A 364 -10.17 -0.50 16.48
N LEU A 365 -9.61 -1.46 15.75
CA LEU A 365 -9.07 -2.68 16.35
C LEU A 365 -7.72 -2.34 16.98
N LEU A 366 -7.69 -2.23 18.31
CA LEU A 366 -6.46 -1.93 19.08
C LEU A 366 -5.40 -3.05 19.01
N GLN A 367 -5.75 -4.23 18.49
CA GLN A 367 -4.82 -5.32 18.20
C GLN A 367 -4.18 -5.13 16.82
N LEU A 368 -3.39 -4.08 16.64
CA LEU A 368 -2.39 -4.11 15.57
C LEU A 368 -1.25 -5.02 16.07
N GLU A 369 -1.11 -6.20 15.48
CA GLU A 369 0.15 -6.93 15.55
C GLU A 369 1.26 -5.96 15.15
N ASP A 370 2.28 -5.81 16.00
CA ASP A 370 3.42 -4.92 15.80
C ASP A 370 4.35 -5.54 14.74
N VAL A 371 3.82 -5.70 13.52
CA VAL A 371 4.61 -6.17 12.38
C VAL A 371 5.51 -5.03 11.98
N ALA A 372 6.81 -5.20 12.22
CA ALA A 372 7.84 -4.23 11.87
C ALA A 372 7.63 -3.73 10.44
N ALA A 373 7.41 -2.43 10.29
CA ALA A 373 7.23 -1.81 8.98
C ALA A 373 8.53 -1.94 8.17
N SER A 374 8.45 -2.62 7.02
CA SER A 374 9.58 -2.83 6.10
C SER A 374 9.96 -1.57 5.31
N THR A 375 9.05 -0.59 5.20
CA THR A 375 9.23 0.65 4.45
C THR A 375 8.68 1.86 5.19
N GLU A 376 9.17 3.03 4.81
CA GLU A 376 8.70 4.32 5.33
C GLU A 376 7.19 4.51 5.08
N THR A 377 6.70 4.11 3.89
CA THR A 377 5.27 4.23 3.56
C THR A 377 4.40 3.35 4.44
N ALA A 378 4.82 2.10 4.70
CA ALA A 378 4.10 1.23 5.63
C ALA A 378 4.12 1.78 7.07
N ALA A 379 5.25 2.36 7.50
CA ALA A 379 5.36 2.99 8.82
C ALA A 379 4.43 4.20 8.96
N HIS A 380 4.35 5.06 7.94
CA HIS A 380 3.41 6.19 7.89
C HIS A 380 1.96 5.70 7.89
N ALA A 381 1.60 4.72 7.05
CA ALA A 381 0.25 4.18 7.00
C ALA A 381 -0.19 3.56 8.34
N GLN A 382 0.68 2.78 9.00
CA GLN A 382 0.42 2.24 10.34
C GLN A 382 0.27 3.35 11.38
N SER A 383 1.16 4.35 11.38
CA SER A 383 1.12 5.48 12.33
C SER A 383 -0.14 6.32 12.16
N ILE A 384 -0.57 6.58 10.92
CA ILE A 384 -1.81 7.27 10.60
C ILE A 384 -3.02 6.50 11.14
N VAL A 385 -3.12 5.21 10.85
CA VAL A 385 -4.24 4.37 11.31
C VAL A 385 -4.29 4.32 12.84
N ARG A 386 -3.13 4.21 13.51
CA ARG A 386 -3.01 4.26 14.97
C ARG A 386 -3.46 5.61 15.53
N LEU A 387 -3.02 6.72 14.91
CA LEU A 387 -3.38 8.07 15.33
C LEU A 387 -4.90 8.29 15.21
N ILE A 388 -5.51 7.89 14.09
CA ILE A 388 -6.96 7.99 13.85
C ILE A 388 -7.76 7.16 14.87
N GLY A 389 -7.21 6.02 15.29
CA GLY A 389 -7.78 5.20 16.36
C GLY A 389 -7.73 5.85 17.75
N GLN A 390 -6.83 6.80 17.98
CA GLN A 390 -6.66 7.53 19.23
C GLN A 390 -7.20 8.96 19.12
N GLU A 391 -8.52 9.10 19.22
CA GLU A 391 -9.25 10.36 18.98
C GLU A 391 -8.62 11.58 19.69
N LYS A 392 -8.45 11.54 21.02
CA LYS A 392 -7.88 12.66 21.78
C LYS A 392 -6.44 13.01 21.39
N THR A 393 -5.62 12.00 21.10
CA THR A 393 -4.23 12.21 20.66
C THR A 393 -4.21 12.88 19.29
N CYS A 394 -5.10 12.45 18.38
CA CYS A 394 -5.26 13.03 17.05
C CYS A 394 -5.73 14.50 17.12
N GLU A 395 -6.72 14.81 17.96
CA GLU A 395 -7.18 16.19 18.19
C GLU A 395 -6.05 17.09 18.69
N ALA A 396 -5.33 16.66 19.73
CA ALA A 396 -4.23 17.42 20.30
C ALA A 396 -3.10 17.63 19.29
N TRP A 397 -2.79 16.62 18.49
CA TRP A 397 -1.82 16.72 17.41
C TRP A 397 -2.26 17.73 16.35
N LEU A 398 -3.50 17.65 15.84
CA LEU A 398 -4.05 18.63 14.88
C LEU A 398 -4.07 20.06 15.43
N ALA A 399 -4.37 20.21 16.72
CA ALA A 399 -4.35 21.49 17.41
C ALA A 399 -2.95 22.11 17.48
N SER A 400 -1.90 21.27 17.55
CA SER A 400 -0.51 21.71 17.60
C SER A 400 0.06 22.17 16.26
N LEU A 401 -0.58 21.80 15.13
CA LEU A 401 -0.11 22.14 13.79
C LEU A 401 -0.45 23.59 13.40
N PHE A 402 0.46 24.22 12.65
CA PHE A 402 0.33 25.57 12.11
C PHE A 402 0.02 26.66 13.16
N PRO A 403 0.85 26.80 14.22
CA PRO A 403 0.64 27.83 15.24
C PRO A 403 0.74 29.24 14.65
N ALA A 404 0.03 30.19 15.26
CA ALA A 404 -0.08 31.58 14.76
C ALA A 404 1.24 32.40 14.80
N ALA A 405 2.30 31.87 15.41
CA ALA A 405 3.48 32.66 15.82
C ALA A 405 4.82 32.15 15.24
N SER A 406 4.85 31.49 14.09
CA SER A 406 6.13 31.26 13.40
C SER A 406 6.33 32.28 12.30
N ASP A 407 7.24 33.23 12.50
CA ASP A 407 7.94 34.02 11.46
C ASP A 407 8.81 33.11 10.58
N SER A 408 8.27 31.97 10.15
CA SER A 408 8.99 31.05 9.30
C SER A 408 8.74 31.44 7.85
N THR A 409 9.82 31.87 7.21
CA THR A 409 10.08 31.71 5.78
C THR A 409 10.07 30.22 5.40
N ALA A 410 9.02 29.49 5.77
CA ALA A 410 8.91 28.06 5.57
C ALA A 410 8.82 27.79 4.07
N ALA A 411 9.91 27.22 3.56
CA ALA A 411 9.92 26.58 2.25
C ALA A 411 8.72 25.64 2.14
N THR A 412 8.15 25.54 0.94
CA THR A 412 7.07 24.59 0.63
C THR A 412 7.50 23.18 1.05
N ALA A 413 6.89 22.63 2.10
CA ALA A 413 7.27 21.32 2.62
C ALA A 413 6.54 20.15 1.90
N ASP A 414 5.54 20.45 1.06
CA ASP A 414 4.75 19.53 0.23
C ASP A 414 4.48 18.15 0.85
N ASP A 415 4.00 18.13 2.09
CA ASP A 415 3.72 16.88 2.80
C ASP A 415 2.38 16.26 2.37
N LYS A 416 2.46 15.36 1.38
CA LYS A 416 1.30 14.64 0.86
C LYS A 416 0.66 13.68 1.88
N TRP A 417 1.40 13.20 2.88
CA TRP A 417 0.81 12.39 3.96
C TRP A 417 -0.08 13.24 4.86
N LEU A 418 0.37 14.44 5.19
CA LEU A 418 -0.44 15.39 5.96
C LEU A 418 -1.71 15.79 5.20
N ALA A 419 -1.61 16.08 3.91
CA ALA A 419 -2.78 16.39 3.07
C ALA A 419 -3.78 15.22 3.04
N LEU A 420 -3.28 13.98 2.85
CA LEU A 420 -4.09 12.75 2.86
C LEU A 420 -4.85 12.60 4.18
N LEU A 421 -4.16 12.79 5.31
CA LEU A 421 -4.74 12.67 6.64
C LEU A 421 -5.78 13.76 6.94
N ILE A 422 -5.49 15.03 6.63
CA ILE A 422 -6.42 16.13 6.86
C ILE A 422 -7.73 15.89 6.10
N VAL A 423 -7.67 15.53 4.81
CA VAL A 423 -8.89 15.28 4.02
C VAL A 423 -9.63 14.03 4.49
N ALA A 424 -8.92 12.99 4.91
CA ALA A 424 -9.56 11.82 5.51
C ALA A 424 -10.34 12.20 6.77
N LEU A 425 -9.74 12.99 7.66
CA LEU A 425 -10.37 13.45 8.90
C LEU A 425 -11.50 14.45 8.68
N LEU A 426 -11.43 15.27 7.62
CA LEU A 426 -12.56 16.11 7.20
C LEU A 426 -13.77 15.28 6.74
N SER A 427 -13.54 14.05 6.27
CA SER A 427 -14.58 13.10 5.90
C SER A 427 -15.01 12.17 7.06
N ASP A 428 -14.42 12.30 8.25
CA ASP A 428 -14.68 11.40 9.39
C ASP A 428 -16.09 11.59 9.95
N ASP A 429 -16.67 10.51 10.49
CA ASP A 429 -18.00 10.52 11.08
C ASP A 429 -18.02 11.13 12.49
N ARG A 430 -16.85 11.16 13.17
CA ARG A 430 -16.69 11.75 14.49
C ARG A 430 -16.56 13.28 14.36
N PRO A 431 -17.49 14.06 14.94
CA PRO A 431 -17.50 15.51 14.77
C PRO A 431 -16.27 16.17 15.40
N SER A 432 -15.76 15.65 16.51
CA SER A 432 -14.56 16.13 17.19
C SER A 432 -13.33 16.16 16.27
N LEU A 433 -13.03 15.05 15.60
CA LEU A 433 -11.93 14.95 14.64
C LEU A 433 -12.16 15.81 13.40
N ARG A 434 -13.39 15.81 12.90
CA ARG A 434 -13.77 16.60 11.73
C ARG A 434 -13.60 18.10 11.98
N ASP A 435 -14.06 18.58 13.13
CA ASP A 435 -13.98 19.99 13.54
C ASP A 435 -12.50 20.36 13.83
N ALA A 436 -11.73 19.47 14.45
CA ALA A 436 -10.29 19.66 14.66
C ALA A 436 -9.51 19.74 13.34
N ALA A 437 -9.87 18.90 12.35
CA ALA A 437 -9.26 18.91 11.02
C ALA A 437 -9.62 20.17 10.23
N ALA A 438 -10.87 20.62 10.30
CA ALA A 438 -11.30 21.89 9.71
C ALA A 438 -10.55 23.08 10.32
N GLY A 439 -10.46 23.15 11.64
CA GLY A 439 -9.69 24.18 12.33
C GLY A 439 -8.18 24.13 12.03
N CYS A 440 -7.61 22.94 11.83
CA CYS A 440 -6.22 22.77 11.39
C CYS A 440 -6.01 23.33 9.98
N LEU A 441 -6.91 23.02 9.04
CA LEU A 441 -6.84 23.52 7.67
C LEU A 441 -7.03 25.04 7.60
N GLU A 442 -7.93 25.59 8.41
CA GLU A 442 -8.17 27.04 8.50
C GLU A 442 -6.94 27.78 9.05
N ARG A 443 -6.31 27.24 10.11
CA ARG A 443 -5.01 27.75 10.61
C ARG A 443 -3.92 27.66 9.56
N GLN A 444 -3.84 26.55 8.83
CA GLN A 444 -2.86 26.38 7.77
C GLN A 444 -3.05 27.42 6.66
N ALA A 445 -4.29 27.61 6.19
CA ALA A 445 -4.61 28.53 5.11
C ALA A 445 -4.39 30.00 5.49
N SER A 446 -4.64 30.36 6.75
CA SER A 446 -4.42 31.71 7.28
C SER A 446 -2.96 32.02 7.56
N ASN A 447 -2.27 31.15 8.31
CA ASN A 447 -0.91 31.39 8.81
C ASN A 447 0.19 31.00 7.81
N SER A 448 -0.08 30.02 6.94
CA SER A 448 0.93 29.41 6.06
C SER A 448 0.40 29.08 4.65
N PRO A 449 -0.17 30.06 3.91
CA PRO A 449 -0.87 29.80 2.66
C PRO A 449 0.00 29.16 1.56
N LYS A 450 1.32 29.34 1.60
CA LYS A 450 2.27 28.79 0.62
C LYS A 450 2.87 27.43 1.03
N PHE A 451 2.34 26.76 2.06
CA PHE A 451 2.88 25.49 2.55
C PHE A 451 2.83 24.37 1.50
N TRP A 452 1.73 24.30 0.75
CA TRP A 452 1.48 23.26 -0.25
C TRP A 452 2.10 23.60 -1.61
N SER A 453 2.57 22.57 -2.34
CA SER A 453 2.88 22.74 -3.77
C SER A 453 1.60 22.98 -4.58
N ALA A 454 1.73 23.54 -5.80
CA ALA A 454 0.60 23.72 -6.70
C ALA A 454 -0.17 22.41 -6.98
N GLY A 455 0.55 21.28 -7.06
CA GLY A 455 -0.06 19.96 -7.21
C GLY A 455 -0.92 19.57 -6.02
N THR A 456 -0.39 19.73 -4.81
CA THR A 456 -1.12 19.39 -3.57
C THR A 456 -2.26 20.35 -3.29
N THR A 457 -2.10 21.65 -3.56
CA THR A 457 -3.21 22.63 -3.51
C THR A 457 -4.36 22.20 -4.42
N LYS A 458 -4.05 21.78 -5.65
CA LYS A 458 -5.08 21.28 -6.58
C LYS A 458 -5.83 20.07 -6.01
N MET A 459 -5.11 19.10 -5.43
CA MET A 459 -5.72 17.92 -4.79
C MET A 459 -6.62 18.30 -3.63
N LEU A 460 -6.18 19.21 -2.75
CA LEU A 460 -6.95 19.70 -1.61
C LEU A 460 -8.21 20.43 -2.09
N VAL A 461 -8.09 21.35 -3.05
CA VAL A 461 -9.24 22.09 -3.59
C VAL A 461 -10.27 21.14 -4.20
N THR A 462 -9.85 20.16 -5.02
CA THR A 462 -10.79 19.18 -5.59
C THR A 462 -11.46 18.31 -4.52
N SER A 463 -10.73 17.96 -3.46
CA SER A 463 -11.26 17.19 -2.34
C SER A 463 -12.30 17.99 -1.55
N LEU A 464 -12.02 19.26 -1.26
CA LEU A 464 -12.93 20.14 -0.55
C LEU A 464 -14.21 20.41 -1.34
N VAL A 465 -14.10 20.62 -2.66
CA VAL A 465 -15.27 20.74 -3.54
C VAL A 465 -16.13 19.47 -3.44
N PHE A 466 -15.51 18.30 -3.49
CA PHE A 466 -16.22 17.03 -3.35
C PHE A 466 -16.90 16.90 -1.98
N LEU A 467 -16.19 17.19 -0.89
CA LEU A 467 -16.72 17.10 0.48
C LEU A 467 -17.89 18.05 0.71
N VAL A 468 -17.79 19.31 0.24
CA VAL A 468 -18.88 20.29 0.35
C VAL A 468 -20.07 19.93 -0.54
N SER A 469 -19.84 19.25 -1.67
CA SER A 469 -20.91 18.78 -2.55
C SER A 469 -21.69 17.59 -1.98
N GLN A 470 -21.13 16.89 -0.99
CA GLN A 470 -21.83 15.81 -0.30
C GLN A 470 -22.95 16.41 0.54
N GLN A 471 -24.19 16.23 0.11
CA GLN A 471 -25.33 16.49 0.97
C GLN A 471 -25.29 15.47 2.13
N PRO A 472 -25.57 15.88 3.38
CA PRO A 472 -25.81 14.90 4.42
C PRO A 472 -26.91 13.97 3.93
N ALA A 473 -26.66 12.65 3.95
CA ALA A 473 -27.68 11.66 3.63
C ALA A 473 -28.96 12.04 4.39
N GLU A 474 -30.12 11.98 3.72
CA GLU A 474 -31.44 12.31 4.26
C GLU A 474 -31.79 11.44 5.47
N GLU A 475 -31.14 11.65 6.61
CA GLU A 475 -31.57 11.25 7.93
C GLU A 475 -32.29 12.47 8.51
N SER A 476 -33.56 12.58 8.14
CA SER A 476 -34.53 13.60 8.53
C SER A 476 -34.84 13.65 10.05
N THR A 477 -33.89 13.32 10.93
CA THR A 477 -34.13 13.09 12.36
C THR A 477 -33.01 13.56 13.31
N LYS A 478 -32.00 14.32 12.87
CA LYS A 478 -30.99 14.90 13.79
C LYS A 478 -31.38 16.31 14.27
N SER A 479 -31.18 16.53 15.58
CA SER A 479 -31.38 17.80 16.30
C SER A 479 -30.84 19.02 15.55
N VAL A 480 -31.52 20.17 15.67
CA VAL A 480 -31.11 21.48 15.14
C VAL A 480 -29.64 21.79 15.41
N ALA A 481 -29.13 21.39 16.58
CA ALA A 481 -27.72 21.58 16.94
C ALA A 481 -26.73 20.85 16.00
N THR A 482 -27.11 19.68 15.49
CA THR A 482 -26.26 18.89 14.57
C THR A 482 -26.23 19.51 13.18
N GLN A 483 -27.38 20.00 12.70
CA GLN A 483 -27.49 20.71 11.42
C GLN A 483 -26.65 22.00 11.44
N ARG A 484 -26.72 22.75 12.55
CA ARG A 484 -25.92 23.96 12.75
C ARG A 484 -24.42 23.66 12.72
N ARG A 485 -23.95 22.66 13.48
CA ARG A 485 -22.53 22.26 13.47
C ARG A 485 -22.05 21.83 12.08
N PHE A 486 -22.87 21.11 11.34
CA PHE A 486 -22.53 20.73 9.97
C PHE A 486 -22.42 21.96 9.05
N ALA A 487 -23.35 22.91 9.15
CA ALA A 487 -23.29 24.15 8.38
C ALA A 487 -22.03 24.98 8.73
N GLU A 488 -21.67 25.06 10.01
CA GLU A 488 -20.44 25.71 10.48
C GLU A 488 -19.19 25.03 9.90
N TRP A 489 -19.15 23.69 9.89
CA TRP A 489 -18.08 22.92 9.24
C TRP A 489 -17.99 23.16 7.73
N VAL A 490 -19.13 23.15 7.01
CA VAL A 490 -19.17 23.44 5.57
C VAL A 490 -18.63 24.84 5.28
N ALA A 491 -19.02 25.83 6.11
CA ALA A 491 -18.53 27.19 5.97
C ALA A 491 -16.99 27.26 6.15
N SER A 492 -16.44 26.64 7.20
CA SER A 492 -14.98 26.60 7.43
C SER A 492 -14.24 25.93 6.27
N CYS A 493 -14.79 24.84 5.71
CA CYS A 493 -14.23 24.18 4.52
C CYS A 493 -14.27 25.08 3.29
N LEU A 494 -15.36 25.81 3.06
CA LEU A 494 -15.50 26.74 1.94
C LEU A 494 -14.54 27.93 2.05
N PHE A 495 -14.34 28.50 3.24
CA PHE A 495 -13.37 29.57 3.46
C PHE A 495 -11.93 29.09 3.28
N SER A 496 -11.61 27.90 3.78
CA SER A 496 -10.31 27.26 3.55
C SER A 496 -10.08 26.98 2.06
N LEU A 497 -11.10 26.50 1.35
CA LEU A 497 -11.07 26.29 -0.10
C LEU A 497 -10.80 27.60 -0.84
N ALA A 498 -11.52 28.68 -0.51
CA ALA A 498 -11.34 29.99 -1.13
C ALA A 498 -9.90 30.51 -0.97
N THR A 499 -9.37 30.42 0.25
CA THR A 499 -8.01 30.87 0.57
C THR A 499 -6.96 30.05 -0.16
N LEU A 500 -7.09 28.71 -0.15
CA LEU A 500 -6.17 27.81 -0.85
C LEU A 500 -6.25 27.99 -2.36
N ALA A 501 -7.46 28.08 -2.92
CA ALA A 501 -7.66 28.22 -4.35
C ALA A 501 -7.09 29.52 -4.91
N ALA A 502 -7.03 30.57 -4.09
CA ALA A 502 -6.44 31.85 -4.47
C ALA A 502 -4.91 31.80 -4.67
N THR A 503 -4.23 30.75 -4.20
CA THR A 503 -2.77 30.63 -4.31
C THR A 503 -2.27 30.21 -5.69
N THR A 504 -3.13 29.64 -6.55
CA THR A 504 -2.76 29.25 -7.92
C THR A 504 -3.84 29.61 -8.94
N THR A 505 -3.42 29.92 -10.17
CA THR A 505 -4.33 30.32 -11.26
C THR A 505 -5.29 29.21 -11.69
N ASP A 506 -4.85 27.96 -11.66
CA ASP A 506 -5.68 26.81 -12.05
C ASP A 506 -6.78 26.53 -11.02
N THR A 507 -6.46 26.58 -9.73
CA THR A 507 -7.45 26.41 -8.66
C THR A 507 -8.39 27.59 -8.54
N MET A 508 -7.93 28.80 -8.89
CA MET A 508 -8.78 30.00 -8.92
C MET A 508 -10.00 29.82 -9.84
N ARG A 509 -9.82 29.22 -11.02
CA ARG A 509 -10.95 28.94 -11.93
C ARG A 509 -11.97 27.98 -11.33
N ILE A 510 -11.53 27.04 -10.51
CA ILE A 510 -12.42 26.06 -9.85
C ILE A 510 -13.28 26.78 -8.81
N VAL A 511 -12.68 27.58 -7.93
CA VAL A 511 -13.44 28.30 -6.89
C VAL A 511 -14.37 29.35 -7.49
N LEU A 512 -13.96 30.07 -8.53
CA LEU A 512 -14.83 31.05 -9.17
C LEU A 512 -16.08 30.39 -9.80
N ARG A 513 -15.94 29.24 -10.46
CA ARG A 513 -17.11 28.50 -10.96
C ARG A 513 -18.02 28.00 -9.84
N LEU A 514 -17.44 27.57 -8.71
CA LEU A 514 -18.21 27.18 -7.54
C LEU A 514 -19.01 28.38 -7.00
N ILE A 515 -18.38 29.55 -6.89
CA ILE A 515 -19.03 30.80 -6.47
C ILE A 515 -20.17 31.17 -7.42
N ASP A 516 -19.98 31.09 -8.74
CA ASP A 516 -21.07 31.33 -9.71
C ASP A 516 -22.24 30.37 -9.51
N SER A 517 -21.94 29.08 -9.36
CA SER A 517 -22.95 28.06 -9.10
C SER A 517 -23.70 28.36 -7.79
N MET A 518 -23.01 28.78 -6.74
CA MET A 518 -23.63 29.16 -5.47
C MET A 518 -24.46 30.44 -5.60
N ASN A 519 -24.00 31.44 -6.36
CA ASN A 519 -24.72 32.69 -6.58
C ASN A 519 -26.03 32.47 -7.39
N SER A 520 -26.08 31.44 -8.23
CA SER A 520 -27.31 31.05 -8.93
C SER A 520 -28.40 30.48 -7.99
N VAL A 521 -28.01 29.99 -6.80
CA VAL A 521 -28.91 29.37 -5.82
C VAL A 521 -29.25 30.38 -4.72
N ALA A 522 -30.52 30.82 -4.64
CA ALA A 522 -30.96 31.89 -3.73
C ALA A 522 -30.44 31.75 -2.29
N LYS A 523 -30.57 30.57 -1.67
CA LYS A 523 -30.14 30.31 -0.29
C LYS A 523 -28.61 30.36 -0.07
N MET A 524 -27.82 30.32 -1.13
CA MET A 524 -26.35 30.29 -1.07
C MET A 524 -25.70 31.61 -1.54
N ARG A 525 -26.50 32.57 -2.02
CA ARG A 525 -26.01 33.88 -2.53
C ARG A 525 -25.20 34.65 -1.51
N ALA A 526 -25.71 34.75 -0.28
CA ALA A 526 -25.01 35.42 0.81
C ALA A 526 -23.63 34.76 1.09
N MET A 527 -23.57 33.43 1.07
CA MET A 527 -22.30 32.71 1.23
C MET A 527 -21.37 32.89 0.02
N ALA A 528 -21.91 32.88 -1.20
CA ALA A 528 -21.14 33.13 -2.42
C ALA A 528 -20.45 34.50 -2.37
N LEU A 529 -21.15 35.54 -1.90
CA LEU A 529 -20.58 36.87 -1.71
C LEU A 529 -19.45 36.89 -0.67
N LYS A 530 -19.65 36.27 0.50
CA LYS A 530 -18.60 36.16 1.52
C LYS A 530 -17.35 35.44 1.00
N LEU A 531 -17.54 34.36 0.24
CA LEU A 531 -16.42 33.63 -0.34
C LEU A 531 -15.68 34.45 -1.39
N LEU A 532 -16.40 35.18 -2.24
CA LEU A 532 -15.78 36.05 -3.24
C LEU A 532 -14.96 37.17 -2.59
N PHE A 533 -15.46 37.74 -1.49
CA PHE A 533 -14.72 38.71 -0.70
C PHE A 533 -13.43 38.10 -0.12
N GLU A 534 -13.49 36.90 0.45
CA GLU A 534 -12.28 36.22 0.97
C GLU A 534 -11.28 35.87 -0.14
N VAL A 535 -11.74 35.52 -1.34
CA VAL A 535 -10.86 35.36 -2.50
C VAL A 535 -10.20 36.70 -2.86
N TRP A 536 -10.95 37.80 -2.92
CA TRP A 536 -10.44 39.14 -3.23
C TRP A 536 -9.37 39.59 -2.23
N ARG A 537 -9.55 39.32 -0.93
CA ARG A 537 -8.55 39.62 0.12
C ARG A 537 -7.18 38.99 -0.15
N LYS A 538 -7.12 37.91 -0.93
CA LYS A 538 -5.90 37.22 -1.31
C LYS A 538 -5.46 37.52 -2.75
N GLU A 539 -6.40 37.84 -3.63
CA GLU A 539 -6.17 38.12 -5.04
C GLU A 539 -7.03 39.30 -5.52
N SER A 540 -6.43 40.49 -5.55
CA SER A 540 -7.10 41.75 -5.89
C SER A 540 -7.67 41.77 -7.31
N ARG A 541 -7.13 40.96 -8.25
CA ARG A 541 -7.64 40.86 -9.63
C ARG A 541 -9.10 40.41 -9.73
N VAL A 542 -9.67 39.85 -8.67
CA VAL A 542 -11.07 39.41 -8.61
C VAL A 542 -12.04 40.56 -8.29
N PHE A 543 -11.53 41.75 -7.96
CA PHE A 543 -12.34 42.91 -7.58
C PHE A 543 -13.48 43.26 -8.56
N PRO A 544 -13.29 43.34 -9.90
CA PRO A 544 -14.38 43.72 -10.81
C PRO A 544 -15.61 42.80 -10.70
N ARG A 545 -15.37 41.53 -10.33
CA ARG A 545 -16.43 40.55 -10.14
C ARG A 545 -17.11 40.69 -8.78
N LEU A 546 -16.35 41.03 -7.74
CA LEU A 546 -16.88 41.37 -6.42
C LEU A 546 -17.76 42.63 -6.51
N GLU A 547 -17.25 43.67 -7.19
CA GLU A 547 -17.95 44.91 -7.48
C GLU A 547 -19.30 44.63 -8.16
N THR A 548 -19.30 43.81 -9.22
CA THR A 548 -20.55 43.42 -9.91
C THR A 548 -21.56 42.78 -8.93
N MET A 549 -21.13 41.83 -8.09
CA MET A 549 -22.03 41.19 -7.12
C MET A 549 -22.52 42.14 -6.01
N LEU A 550 -21.73 43.15 -5.65
CA LEU A 550 -22.08 44.21 -4.70
C LEU A 550 -22.96 45.31 -5.34
N LEU A 551 -22.91 45.51 -6.64
CA LEU A 551 -23.78 46.48 -7.33
C LEU A 551 -25.10 45.85 -7.79
N GLU A 552 -25.18 44.52 -7.87
CA GLU A 552 -26.44 43.81 -8.14
C GLU A 552 -27.55 44.25 -7.17
N ARG A 553 -28.69 44.68 -7.74
CA ARG A 553 -29.89 45.01 -6.98
C ARG A 553 -30.46 43.75 -6.35
N ASN A 554 -30.96 43.86 -5.12
CA ASN A 554 -31.68 42.77 -4.48
C ASN A 554 -32.95 42.52 -5.31
N ALA A 555 -33.06 41.34 -5.91
CA ALA A 555 -34.14 41.02 -6.83
C ALA A 555 -35.48 40.77 -6.11
N ASP A 556 -35.45 40.44 -4.81
CA ASP A 556 -36.61 40.20 -3.96
C ASP A 556 -36.38 40.85 -2.57
N ASP A 557 -37.42 41.48 -2.01
CA ASP A 557 -37.45 42.05 -0.64
C ASP A 557 -37.30 40.99 0.48
N GLN A 558 -37.20 39.70 0.13
CA GLN A 558 -37.15 38.59 1.09
C GLN A 558 -35.73 38.07 1.39
N ASP A 559 -34.69 38.56 0.73
CA ASP A 559 -33.31 38.08 0.94
C ASP A 559 -32.55 38.96 1.96
N VAL A 560 -33.11 39.05 3.17
CA VAL A 560 -32.56 39.85 4.28
C VAL A 560 -31.12 39.41 4.62
N ASP A 561 -30.84 38.12 4.56
CA ASP A 561 -29.50 37.58 4.82
C ASP A 561 -28.47 38.09 3.80
N ARG A 562 -28.81 38.07 2.49
CA ARG A 562 -27.94 38.65 1.47
C ARG A 562 -27.77 40.15 1.67
N HIS A 563 -28.85 40.87 2.01
CA HIS A 563 -28.79 42.31 2.23
C HIS A 563 -27.84 42.68 3.39
N VAL A 564 -27.99 42.02 4.55
CA VAL A 564 -27.11 42.22 5.71
C VAL A 564 -25.65 41.88 5.37
N VAL A 565 -25.44 40.75 4.68
CA VAL A 565 -24.09 40.33 4.28
C VAL A 565 -23.46 41.29 3.27
N LYS A 566 -24.26 41.85 2.36
CA LYS A 566 -23.80 42.85 1.39
C LYS A 566 -23.27 44.10 2.08
N VAL A 567 -24.01 44.65 3.04
CA VAL A 567 -23.58 45.84 3.79
C VAL A 567 -22.35 45.53 4.64
N ALA A 568 -22.33 44.37 5.31
CA ALA A 568 -21.15 43.92 6.06
C ALA A 568 -19.89 43.78 5.19
N THR A 569 -20.07 43.30 3.95
CA THR A 569 -18.97 43.15 2.99
C THR A 569 -18.46 44.51 2.49
N ILE A 570 -19.37 45.46 2.20
CA ILE A 570 -18.99 46.84 1.82
C ILE A 570 -18.27 47.52 2.97
N LYS A 571 -18.76 47.41 4.20
CA LYS A 571 -18.08 47.92 5.39
C LYS A 571 -16.64 47.37 5.48
N ALA A 572 -16.49 46.06 5.43
CA ALA A 572 -15.17 45.42 5.53
C ALA A 572 -14.25 45.81 4.36
N LEU A 573 -14.81 46.07 3.17
CA LEU A 573 -14.05 46.58 2.03
C LEU A 573 -13.57 48.01 2.27
N CYS A 574 -14.43 48.91 2.77
CA CYS A 574 -14.06 50.27 3.13
C CYS A 574 -12.98 50.32 4.23
N GLU A 575 -12.98 49.38 5.17
CA GLU A 575 -11.96 49.29 6.22
C GLU A 575 -10.59 48.81 5.68
N MET A 576 -10.58 47.99 4.63
CA MET A 576 -9.37 47.37 4.08
C MET A 576 -8.76 48.17 2.93
N GLU A 577 -9.58 48.61 1.98
CA GLU A 577 -9.22 49.36 0.78
C GLU A 577 -10.22 50.53 0.59
N PRO A 578 -10.04 51.62 1.36
CA PRO A 578 -10.97 52.75 1.37
C PRO A 578 -11.21 53.37 -0.02
N GLU A 579 -10.19 53.40 -0.88
CA GLU A 579 -10.27 53.94 -2.24
C GLU A 579 -11.31 53.19 -3.10
N GLN A 580 -11.36 51.85 -3.00
CA GLN A 580 -12.38 51.04 -3.67
C GLN A 580 -13.75 51.18 -2.99
N GLY A 581 -13.77 51.48 -1.70
CA GLY A 581 -14.99 51.73 -0.94
C GLY A 581 -15.80 52.93 -1.44
N VAL A 582 -15.13 53.94 -2.03
CA VAL A 582 -15.75 55.13 -2.62
C VAL A 582 -16.77 54.78 -3.71
N GLU A 583 -16.54 53.70 -4.46
CA GLU A 583 -17.44 53.25 -5.52
C GLU A 583 -18.83 52.85 -4.99
N PHE A 584 -18.93 52.53 -3.70
CA PHE A 584 -20.18 52.08 -3.07
C PHE A 584 -20.93 53.17 -2.30
N ILE A 585 -20.50 54.44 -2.33
CA ILE A 585 -21.14 55.55 -1.58
C ILE A 585 -22.64 55.63 -1.83
N SER A 586 -23.10 55.50 -3.08
CA SER A 586 -24.53 55.54 -3.39
C SER A 586 -25.31 54.39 -2.74
N SER A 587 -24.67 53.21 -2.63
CA SER A 587 -25.26 52.07 -1.94
C SER A 587 -25.29 52.30 -0.43
N ILE A 588 -24.19 52.82 0.14
CA ILE A 588 -24.10 53.17 1.57
C ILE A 588 -25.18 54.18 1.95
N GLN A 589 -25.40 55.22 1.14
CA GLN A 589 -26.48 56.20 1.34
C GLN A 589 -27.84 55.52 1.39
N SER A 590 -28.13 54.59 0.48
CA SER A 590 -29.39 53.85 0.51
C SER A 590 -29.55 52.98 1.76
N PHE A 591 -28.46 52.43 2.31
CA PHE A 591 -28.48 51.62 3.53
C PHE A 591 -28.66 52.43 4.81
N LEU A 592 -28.39 53.74 4.79
CA LEU A 592 -28.68 54.62 5.94
C LEU A 592 -30.18 54.83 6.14
N GLU A 593 -30.98 54.64 5.08
CA GLU A 593 -32.43 54.77 5.09
C GLU A 593 -33.14 53.42 5.34
N ASP A 594 -32.38 52.35 5.63
CA ASP A 594 -32.92 51.00 5.82
C ASP A 594 -33.69 50.86 7.14
N GLU A 595 -34.73 50.01 7.15
CA GLU A 595 -35.55 49.74 8.33
C GLU A 595 -34.78 48.94 9.41
N LEU A 596 -33.74 48.20 9.02
CA LEU A 596 -32.92 47.40 9.93
C LEU A 596 -31.81 48.24 10.56
N GLY A 597 -31.92 48.52 11.85
CA GLY A 597 -30.92 49.30 12.58
C GLY A 597 -29.49 48.72 12.53
N THR A 598 -29.32 47.40 12.35
CA THR A 598 -28.00 46.78 12.16
C THR A 598 -27.37 47.13 10.81
N VAL A 599 -28.18 47.26 9.76
CA VAL A 599 -27.76 47.70 8.42
C VAL A 599 -27.29 49.14 8.48
N VAL A 600 -28.11 50.02 9.08
CA VAL A 600 -27.79 51.44 9.27
C VAL A 600 -26.49 51.60 10.07
N ALA A 601 -26.31 50.84 11.15
CA ALA A 601 -25.09 50.88 11.95
C ALA A 601 -23.84 50.49 11.13
N MET A 602 -23.89 49.41 10.34
CA MET A 602 -22.77 49.02 9.49
C MET A 602 -22.49 50.02 8.36
N ALA A 603 -23.53 50.66 7.82
CA ALA A 603 -23.38 51.74 6.84
C ALA A 603 -22.69 52.97 7.45
N MET A 604 -23.05 53.34 8.68
CA MET A 604 -22.37 54.42 9.43
C MET A 604 -20.91 54.07 9.72
N ASP A 605 -20.61 52.83 10.11
CA ASP A 605 -19.23 52.36 10.30
C ASP A 605 -18.42 52.43 8.99
N ALA A 606 -19.03 52.10 7.85
CA ALA A 606 -18.39 52.21 6.54
C ALA A 606 -18.05 53.66 6.19
N ILE A 607 -18.95 54.62 6.48
CA ILE A 607 -18.67 56.06 6.32
C ILE A 607 -17.54 56.49 7.24
N ALA A 608 -17.55 56.05 8.50
CA ALA A 608 -16.49 56.37 9.44
C ALA A 608 -15.12 55.87 8.95
N ALA A 609 -15.05 54.66 8.37
CA ALA A 609 -13.83 54.13 7.76
C ALA A 609 -13.35 54.98 6.57
N LEU A 610 -14.27 55.37 5.67
CA LEU A 610 -13.93 56.22 4.52
C LEU A 610 -13.49 57.63 4.93
N CYS A 611 -14.13 58.23 5.93
CA CYS A 611 -13.73 59.51 6.51
C CYS A 611 -12.35 59.43 7.17
N ALA A 612 -12.08 58.36 7.92
CA ALA A 612 -10.80 58.15 8.59
C ALA A 612 -9.64 57.98 7.60
N ALA A 613 -9.93 57.57 6.37
CA ALA A 613 -8.99 57.43 5.28
C ALA A 613 -8.96 58.64 4.33
N ASP A 614 -9.58 59.77 4.69
CA ASP A 614 -9.68 60.99 3.87
C ASP A 614 -10.24 60.75 2.45
N CYS A 615 -11.10 59.74 2.28
CA CYS A 615 -11.69 59.38 0.98
C CYS A 615 -13.02 60.10 0.68
N LEU A 616 -13.54 60.86 1.64
CA LEU A 616 -14.79 61.62 1.51
C LEU A 616 -14.53 63.11 1.67
N ASP A 617 -14.70 63.86 0.59
CA ASP A 617 -14.70 65.32 0.61
C ASP A 617 -16.13 65.82 0.89
N PHE A 618 -16.32 66.44 2.06
CA PHE A 618 -17.55 67.15 2.39
C PHE A 618 -17.48 68.59 1.84
N TYR A 619 -17.93 68.78 0.60
CA TYR A 619 -18.11 70.11 -0.01
C TYR A 619 -19.49 70.71 0.28
#